data_AF-A0A2W0BKQ9-F1
#
_entry.id   AF-A0A2W0BKQ9-F1
#
_cell.length_a   1.000
_cell.length_b   1.000
_cell.length_c   1.000
_cell.angle_alpha   90.00
_cell.angle_beta   90.00
_cell.angle_gamma   90.00
#
_symmetry.space_group_name_H-M   'P 1'
#
loop_
_entity.id
_entity.type
_entity.pdbx_description
1 polymer ?
#
loop_
_entity_poly.entity_id
_entity_poly.type
_entity_poly.pdbx_seq_one_letter_code
_entity_poly.pdbx_strand_id
1 'polypeptide(L)'
;MKLRHLFSPPNRRELDDELKFHFERLVQENLKLGLSPEDAQRKARVEFGNMEKTAEDTAEQYPGWWLEVLQQDVRYGLRGLRRNLVFATAAVLTLALGIGATTAVFSVIDRILFRSLPY
;
A
#
# COMPACT_ATOMS: atom_id res chain seq x y z
N MET A 1 -20.81 -2.12 14.30
CA MET A 1 -19.54 -1.49 14.71
C MET A 1 -18.41 -2.48 14.38
N LYS A 2 -17.80 -2.36 13.19
CA LYS A 2 -16.84 -3.36 12.67
C LYS A 2 -15.41 -2.84 12.82
N LEU A 3 -14.63 -3.47 13.71
CA LEU A 3 -13.20 -3.20 13.97
C LEU A 3 -12.25 -3.52 12.80
N ARG A 4 -12.76 -3.83 11.61
CA ARG A 4 -11.94 -4.30 10.46
C ARG A 4 -11.30 -3.17 9.65
N HIS A 5 -11.75 -1.92 9.82
CA HIS A 5 -11.22 -0.79 9.06
C HIS A 5 -9.88 -0.26 9.57
N LEU A 6 -9.35 -0.76 10.69
CA LEU A 6 -8.11 -0.22 11.25
C LEU A 6 -6.83 -0.68 10.51
N PHE A 7 -6.89 -1.74 9.69
CA PHE A 7 -5.68 -2.42 9.22
C PHE A 7 -5.58 -2.74 7.73
N SER A 8 -6.64 -2.53 6.93
CA SER A 8 -6.54 -2.70 5.47
C SER A 8 -7.40 -1.68 4.76
N PRO A 9 -6.90 -1.10 3.65
CA PRO A 9 -7.78 -0.38 2.73
C PRO A 9 -8.88 -1.34 2.28
N PRO A 10 -10.14 -0.90 2.21
CA PRO A 10 -11.22 -1.72 1.70
C PRO A 10 -10.88 -2.20 0.29
N ASN A 11 -11.22 -3.45 -0.02
CA ASN A 11 -11.04 -4.00 -1.36
C ASN A 11 -11.76 -3.08 -2.36
N ARG A 12 -11.16 -2.80 -3.52
CA ARG A 12 -11.71 -1.87 -4.52
C ARG A 12 -13.18 -2.16 -4.87
N ARG A 13 -13.56 -3.44 -4.89
CA ARG A 13 -14.95 -3.88 -5.09
C ARG A 13 -15.87 -3.52 -3.93
N GLU A 14 -15.41 -3.68 -2.69
CA GLU A 14 -16.17 -3.37 -1.48
C GLU A 14 -16.36 -1.85 -1.34
N LEU A 15 -15.34 -1.07 -1.73
CA LEU A 15 -15.40 0.39 -1.82
C LEU A 15 -16.37 0.85 -2.92
N ASP A 16 -16.31 0.27 -4.12
CA ASP A 16 -17.22 0.58 -5.22
C ASP A 16 -18.69 0.30 -4.85
N ASP A 17 -18.95 -0.80 -4.13
CA ASP A 17 -20.29 -1.17 -3.65
C ASP A 17 -20.80 -0.19 -2.57
N GLU A 18 -19.93 0.22 -1.64
CA GLU A 18 -20.27 1.20 -0.60
C GLU A 18 -20.56 2.58 -1.20
N LEU A 19 -19.73 3.04 -2.14
CA LEU A 19 -19.90 4.28 -2.89
C LEU A 19 -21.24 4.29 -3.65
N LYS A 20 -21.55 3.21 -4.37
CA LYS A 20 -22.83 3.09 -5.09
C LYS A 20 -24.03 3.12 -4.15
N PHE A 21 -23.96 2.43 -3.01
CA PHE A 21 -25.02 2.42 -2.01
C PHE A 21 -25.29 3.83 -1.45
N HIS A 22 -24.24 4.59 -1.16
CA HIS A 22 -24.35 5.97 -0.68
C HIS A 22 -24.98 6.89 -1.72
N PHE A 23 -24.57 6.78 -2.98
CA PHE A 23 -25.13 7.56 -4.08
C PHE A 23 -26.64 7.28 -4.24
N GLU A 24 -27.04 6.00 -4.28
CA GLU A 24 -28.45 5.61 -4.41
C GLU A 24 -29.30 6.14 -3.23
N ARG A 25 -28.74 6.13 -2.02
CA ARG A 25 -29.42 6.67 -0.83
C ARG A 25 -29.69 8.18 -0.95
N LEU A 26 -28.71 8.96 -1.41
CA LEU A 26 -28.85 10.41 -1.62
C LEU A 26 -29.90 10.73 -2.67
N VAL A 27 -29.95 9.95 -3.76
CA VAL A 27 -30.99 10.10 -4.79
C VAL A 27 -32.37 9.83 -4.20
N GLN A 28 -32.53 8.74 -3.45
CA GLN A 28 -33.80 8.37 -2.82
C GLN A 28 -34.27 9.40 -1.79
N GLU A 29 -33.35 9.98 -1.02
CA GLU A 29 -33.68 11.03 -0.05
C GLU A 29 -34.17 12.29 -0.75
N ASN A 30 -33.48 12.73 -1.82
CA ASN A 30 -33.93 13.88 -2.59
C ASN A 30 -35.27 13.64 -3.30
N LEU A 31 -35.54 12.41 -3.77
CA LEU A 31 -36.86 12.04 -4.29
C LEU A 31 -37.96 12.12 -3.21
N LYS A 32 -37.68 11.68 -1.99
CA LYS A 32 -38.61 11.80 -0.84
C LYS A 32 -38.87 13.25 -0.44
N LEU A 33 -37.90 14.13 -0.64
CA LEU A 33 -38.05 15.57 -0.46
C LEU A 33 -38.86 16.24 -1.59
N GLY A 34 -39.37 15.46 -2.56
CA GLY A 34 -40.24 15.93 -3.62
C GLY A 34 -39.51 16.50 -4.84
N LEU A 35 -38.19 16.31 -4.94
CA LEU A 35 -37.45 16.70 -6.14
C LEU A 35 -37.80 15.78 -7.32
N SER A 36 -37.75 16.34 -8.53
CA SER A 36 -37.84 15.55 -9.75
C SER A 36 -36.68 14.53 -9.81
N PRO A 37 -36.83 13.40 -10.52
CA PRO A 37 -35.77 12.41 -10.65
C PRO A 37 -34.46 12.98 -11.20
N GLU A 38 -34.54 13.95 -12.12
CA GLU A 38 -33.38 14.59 -12.73
C GLU A 38 -32.68 15.52 -11.73
N ASP A 39 -33.44 16.28 -10.94
CA ASP A 39 -32.89 17.19 -9.93
C ASP A 39 -32.33 16.44 -8.73
N ALA A 40 -32.97 15.35 -8.32
CA ALA A 40 -32.50 14.46 -7.27
C ALA A 40 -31.15 13.82 -7.62
N GLN A 41 -31.00 13.35 -8.87
CA GLN A 41 -29.72 12.83 -9.36
C GLN A 41 -28.64 13.90 -9.45
N ARG A 42 -28.99 15.09 -9.95
CA ARG A 42 -28.05 16.20 -10.06
C ARG A 42 -27.52 16.61 -8.69
N LYS A 43 -28.40 16.78 -7.72
CA LYS A 43 -28.05 17.17 -6.36
C LYS A 43 -27.25 16.08 -5.65
N ALA A 44 -27.63 14.81 -5.81
CA ALA A 44 -26.85 13.68 -5.30
C ALA A 44 -25.44 13.63 -5.88
N ARG A 45 -25.22 13.90 -7.18
CA ARG A 45 -23.88 13.95 -7.77
C ARG A 45 -22.99 15.04 -7.16
N VAL A 46 -23.56 16.23 -6.92
CA VAL A 46 -22.82 17.36 -6.33
C VAL A 46 -22.41 17.06 -4.89
N GLU A 47 -23.33 16.49 -4.11
CA GLU A 47 -23.08 16.14 -2.71
C GLU A 47 -22.14 14.94 -2.58
N PHE A 48 -22.31 13.93 -3.44
CA PHE A 48 -21.46 12.74 -3.47
C PHE A 48 -20.02 13.04 -3.87
N GLY A 49 -19.78 13.87 -4.89
CA GLY A 49 -18.41 14.25 -5.28
C GLY A 49 -17.66 15.00 -4.18
N ASN A 50 -18.37 15.73 -3.31
CA ASN A 50 -17.77 16.38 -2.16
C ASN A 50 -17.39 15.35 -1.07
N MET A 51 -18.20 14.30 -0.89
CA MET A 51 -17.92 13.20 0.04
C MET A 51 -16.77 12.31 -0.44
N GLU A 52 -16.70 11.99 -1.73
CA GLU A 52 -15.68 11.14 -2.34
C GLU A 52 -14.28 11.75 -2.19
N LYS A 53 -14.15 13.06 -2.44
CA LYS A 53 -12.90 13.81 -2.21
C LYS A 53 -12.47 13.82 -0.74
N THR A 54 -13.43 14.00 0.17
CA THR A 54 -13.14 13.99 1.62
C THR A 54 -12.72 12.59 2.10
N ALA A 55 -13.29 11.55 1.50
CA ALA A 55 -12.91 10.16 1.77
C ALA A 55 -11.50 9.82 1.23
N GLU A 56 -11.15 10.29 0.03
CA GLU A 56 -9.80 10.15 -0.54
C GLU A 56 -8.74 10.81 0.35
N ASP A 57 -8.96 12.05 0.80
CA ASP A 57 -8.03 12.77 1.68
C ASP A 57 -7.84 12.06 3.04
N THR A 58 -8.86 11.30 3.49
CA THR A 58 -8.80 10.54 4.75
C THR A 58 -8.16 9.16 4.57
N ALA A 59 -8.12 8.63 3.34
CA ALA A 59 -7.50 7.34 3.05
C ALA A 59 -5.97 7.34 3.29
N GLU A 60 -5.33 8.51 3.23
CA GLU A 60 -3.91 8.71 3.60
C GLU A 60 -3.61 8.45 5.08
N GLN A 61 -4.63 8.37 5.96
CA GLN A 61 -4.43 8.14 7.40
C GLN A 61 -4.35 6.65 7.79
N TYR A 62 -4.56 5.71 6.87
CA TYR A 62 -4.49 4.29 7.24
C TYR A 62 -3.05 3.78 7.28
N PRO A 63 -2.57 3.28 8.44
CA PRO A 63 -1.19 2.82 8.62
C PRO A 63 -0.86 1.53 7.85
N GLY A 64 -1.72 1.05 6.95
CA GLY A 64 -1.45 -0.07 6.03
C GLY A 64 -1.19 0.36 4.58
N TRP A 65 -1.56 1.59 4.19
CA TRP A 65 -1.44 2.07 2.82
C TRP A 65 0.01 2.16 2.34
N TRP A 66 0.93 2.59 3.23
CA TRP A 66 2.36 2.66 2.91
C TRP A 66 2.96 1.29 2.54
N LEU A 67 2.42 0.18 3.06
CA LEU A 67 2.94 -1.15 2.76
C LEU A 67 2.57 -1.59 1.33
N GLU A 68 1.36 -1.27 0.87
CA GLU A 68 0.94 -1.49 -0.52
C GLU A 68 1.71 -0.59 -1.49
N VAL A 69 1.90 0.69 -1.14
CA VAL A 69 2.70 1.63 -1.92
C VAL A 69 4.15 1.15 -2.01
N LEU A 70 4.76 0.75 -0.90
CA LEU A 70 6.11 0.18 -0.90
C LEU A 70 6.19 -1.11 -1.72
N GLN A 71 5.21 -2.00 -1.63
CA GLN A 71 5.20 -3.23 -2.43
C GLN A 71 5.11 -2.91 -3.92
N GLN A 72 4.27 -1.96 -4.28
CA GLN A 72 4.12 -1.49 -5.65
C GLN A 72 5.44 -0.87 -6.15
N ASP A 73 6.01 0.07 -5.41
CA ASP A 73 7.28 0.71 -5.75
C ASP A 73 8.44 -0.27 -5.83
N VAL A 74 8.53 -1.25 -4.92
CA VAL A 74 9.53 -2.32 -4.99
C VAL A 74 9.34 -3.17 -6.23
N ARG A 75 8.11 -3.53 -6.60
CA ARG A 75 7.83 -4.32 -7.82
C ARG A 75 8.15 -3.53 -9.09
N TYR A 76 7.78 -2.25 -9.14
CA TYR A 76 8.09 -1.35 -10.25
C TYR A 76 9.59 -1.11 -10.36
N GLY A 77 10.27 -0.87 -9.23
CA GLY A 77 11.71 -0.73 -9.12
C GLY A 77 12.46 -1.99 -9.55
N LEU A 78 12.02 -3.18 -9.11
CA LEU A 78 12.58 -4.46 -9.56
C LEU A 78 12.43 -4.67 -11.07
N ARG A 79 11.29 -4.26 -11.64
CA ARG A 79 11.05 -4.33 -13.09
C ARG A 79 11.96 -3.37 -13.85
N GLY A 80 12.22 -2.18 -13.29
CA GLY A 80 13.23 -1.24 -13.80
C GLY A 80 14.65 -1.79 -13.71
N LEU A 81 14.99 -2.44 -12.59
CA LEU A 81 16.30 -3.08 -12.37
C LEU A 81 16.53 -4.26 -13.32
N ARG A 82 15.49 -5.02 -13.62
CA ARG A 82 15.51 -6.07 -14.66
C ARG A 82 15.72 -5.52 -16.07
N ARG A 83 15.35 -4.27 -16.35
CA ARG A 83 15.62 -3.64 -17.65
C ARG A 83 17.12 -3.35 -17.85
N ASN A 84 17.88 -3.20 -16.77
CA ASN A 84 19.34 -3.04 -16.74
C ASN A 84 19.99 -4.10 -15.85
N LEU A 85 19.80 -5.38 -16.22
CA LEU A 85 20.27 -6.56 -15.49
C LEU A 85 21.75 -6.50 -15.09
N VAL A 86 22.60 -5.85 -15.90
CA VAL A 86 24.05 -5.71 -15.67
C VAL A 86 24.36 -4.94 -14.37
N PHE A 87 23.68 -3.80 -14.15
CA PHE A 87 23.88 -3.00 -12.93
C PHE A 87 23.37 -3.76 -11.70
N ALA A 88 22.22 -4.42 -11.81
CA ALA A 88 21.65 -5.24 -10.75
C ALA A 88 22.62 -6.35 -10.32
N THR A 89 23.18 -7.08 -11.29
CA THR A 89 24.14 -8.16 -11.01
C THR A 89 25.43 -7.63 -10.41
N ALA A 90 25.98 -6.51 -10.92
CA ALA A 90 27.19 -5.93 -10.36
C ALA A 90 26.98 -5.47 -8.90
N ALA A 91 25.85 -4.83 -8.62
CA ALA A 91 25.48 -4.41 -7.27
C ALA A 91 25.32 -5.61 -6.32
N VAL A 92 24.60 -6.65 -6.75
CA VAL A 92 24.41 -7.89 -5.95
C VAL A 92 25.74 -8.60 -5.69
N LEU A 93 26.61 -8.72 -6.69
CA LEU A 93 27.93 -9.34 -6.52
C LEU A 93 28.80 -8.54 -5.55
N THR A 94 28.79 -7.21 -5.66
CA THR A 94 29.54 -6.33 -4.76
C THR A 94 29.06 -6.47 -3.31
N LEU A 95 27.74 -6.46 -3.11
CA LEU A 95 27.14 -6.67 -1.79
C LEU A 95 27.45 -8.06 -1.24
N ALA A 96 27.29 -9.10 -2.06
CA ALA A 96 27.57 -10.48 -1.67
C ALA A 96 29.04 -10.66 -1.28
N LEU A 97 29.97 -10.05 -2.02
CA LEU A 97 31.40 -10.08 -1.70
C LEU A 97 31.72 -9.31 -0.41
N GLY A 98 31.16 -8.12 -0.22
CA GLY A 98 31.39 -7.34 1.01
C GLY A 98 30.85 -8.05 2.26
N ILE A 99 29.62 -8.56 2.17
CA ILE A 99 28.98 -9.33 3.26
C ILE A 99 29.76 -10.61 3.50
N GLY A 100 30.03 -11.39 2.45
CA GLY A 100 30.73 -12.68 2.54
C GLY A 100 32.15 -12.54 3.08
N ALA A 101 32.89 -11.50 2.66
CA ALA A 101 34.23 -11.22 3.17
C ALA A 101 34.19 -10.87 4.66
N THR A 102 33.26 -10.01 5.09
CA THR A 102 33.10 -9.64 6.50
C THR A 102 32.72 -10.85 7.34
N THR A 103 31.78 -11.68 6.87
CA THR A 103 31.38 -12.93 7.52
C THR A 103 32.54 -13.94 7.58
N ALA A 104 33.33 -14.08 6.51
CA ALA A 104 34.46 -15.00 6.47
C ALA A 104 35.56 -14.57 7.45
N VAL A 105 35.90 -13.28 7.48
CA VAL A 105 36.85 -12.72 8.44
C VAL A 105 36.37 -12.97 9.86
N PHE A 106 35.11 -12.67 10.17
CA PHE A 106 34.53 -12.93 11.49
C PHE A 106 34.54 -14.43 11.84
N SER A 107 34.22 -15.31 10.90
CA SER A 107 34.22 -16.76 11.11
C SER A 107 35.63 -17.31 11.35
N VAL A 108 36.64 -16.78 10.67
CA VAL A 108 38.05 -17.14 10.89
C VAL A 108 38.53 -16.65 12.24
N ILE A 109 38.24 -15.39 12.58
CA ILE A 109 38.55 -14.81 13.90
C ILE A 109 37.86 -15.62 15.00
N ASP A 110 36.60 -15.98 14.84
CA ASP A 110 35.85 -16.78 15.81
C ASP A 110 36.44 -18.18 15.99
N ARG A 111 36.80 -18.86 14.89
CA ARG A 111 37.47 -20.16 14.96
C ARG A 111 38.84 -20.10 15.61
N ILE A 112 39.62 -19.06 15.34
CA ILE A 112 41.01 -18.96 15.84
C ILE A 112 41.03 -18.45 17.28
N LEU A 113 40.26 -17.40 17.61
CA LEU A 113 40.25 -16.78 18.93
C LEU A 113 39.30 -17.47 19.90
N PHE A 114 38.08 -17.83 19.50
CA PHE A 114 37.09 -18.38 20.44
C PHE A 114 37.09 -19.91 20.52
N ARG A 115 37.42 -20.63 19.44
CA ARG A 115 37.47 -22.10 19.47
C ARG A 115 38.80 -22.70 19.96
N SER A 116 39.83 -21.88 20.10
CA SER A 116 41.15 -22.28 20.63
C SER A 116 41.34 -21.98 22.12
N LEU A 117 40.33 -21.47 22.82
CA LEU A 117 40.37 -21.33 24.29
C LEU A 117 39.62 -22.50 24.93
N PRO A 118 40.32 -23.55 25.40
CA PRO A 118 39.84 -24.38 26.48
C PRO A 118 40.02 -23.61 27.79
N TYR A 119 38.99 -22.85 28.18
CA TYR A 119 38.69 -22.49 29.57
C TYR A 119 37.17 -22.51 29.74
#